data_AF-A0A089Q3W2-F1
#
_entry.id   AF-A0A089Q3W2-F1
#
_cell.length_a   1.000
_cell.length_b   1.000
_cell.length_c   1.000
_cell.angle_alpha   90.00
_cell.angle_beta   90.00
_cell.angle_gamma   90.00
#
_symmetry.space_group_name_H-M   'P 1'
#
loop_
_entity.id
_entity.type
_entity.pdbx_description
1 polymer ?
#
loop_
_entity_poly.entity_id
_entity_poly.type
_entity_poly.pdbx_seq_one_letter_code
_entity_poly.pdbx_strand_id
1 'polypeptide(L)'
;MKVTSPTSLAYAVKDQRKINKLTQTKTAEMIGIKQTTVSDFENRPESTKLETLFKILSALDLELHVVKKDTNMDERAAGYWKKEW
;
A
#
# COMPACT_ATOMS: atom_id res chain seq x y z
N MET A 1 1.93 -8.94 -5.61
CA MET A 1 3.26 -8.87 -4.94
C MET A 1 3.07 -9.24 -3.46
N LYS A 2 3.94 -10.06 -2.87
CA LYS A 2 3.96 -10.26 -1.41
C LYS A 2 4.65 -9.04 -0.77
N VAL A 3 3.97 -8.34 0.13
CA VAL A 3 4.52 -7.19 0.88
C VAL A 3 4.84 -7.65 2.30
N THR A 4 6.12 -7.80 2.60
CA THR A 4 6.60 -8.36 3.89
C THR A 4 7.71 -7.53 4.54
N SER A 5 8.02 -6.36 3.99
CA SER A 5 9.00 -5.41 4.55
C SER A 5 8.55 -3.96 4.32
N PRO A 6 9.00 -2.99 5.13
CA PRO A 6 8.70 -1.57 4.93
C PRO A 6 9.07 -1.09 3.52
N THR A 7 10.22 -1.51 3.01
CA THR A 7 10.70 -1.17 1.66
C THR A 7 9.75 -1.69 0.59
N SER A 8 9.30 -2.95 0.69
CA SER A 8 8.33 -3.51 -0.27
C SER A 8 6.98 -2.79 -0.24
N LEU A 9 6.53 -2.36 0.94
CA LEU A 9 5.31 -1.58 1.09
C LEU A 9 5.47 -0.18 0.46
N ALA A 10 6.57 0.51 0.75
CA ALA A 10 6.85 1.82 0.19
C ALA A 10 6.94 1.78 -1.34
N TYR A 11 7.56 0.74 -1.92
CA TYR A 11 7.58 0.57 -3.37
C TYR A 11 6.18 0.40 -3.96
N ALA A 12 5.33 -0.45 -3.37
CA ALA A 12 3.96 -0.66 -3.85
C ALA A 12 3.14 0.65 -3.80
N VAL A 13 3.25 1.41 -2.71
CA VAL A 13 2.54 2.68 -2.55
C VAL A 13 3.08 3.76 -3.50
N LYS A 14 4.41 3.84 -3.68
CA LYS A 14 5.07 4.74 -4.63
C LYS A 14 4.64 4.46 -6.07
N ASP A 15 4.53 3.18 -6.42
CA ASP A 15 4.10 2.77 -7.75
C ASP A 15 2.66 3.22 -8.01
N GLN A 16 1.75 3.02 -7.06
CA GLN A 16 0.39 3.51 -7.17
C GLN A 16 0.33 5.03 -7.33
N ARG A 17 1.14 5.79 -6.58
CA ARG A 17 1.21 7.25 -6.75
C ARG A 17 1.60 7.64 -8.17
N LYS A 18 2.58 6.95 -8.76
CA LYS A 18 3.03 7.19 -10.13
C LYS A 18 1.97 6.80 -11.16
N ILE A 19 1.25 5.69 -10.96
CA ILE A 19 0.10 5.28 -11.79
C ILE A 19 -0.98 6.38 -11.78
N ASN A 20 -1.26 6.95 -10.61
CA ASN A 20 -2.19 8.06 -10.45
C ASN A 20 -1.63 9.41 -10.97
N LYS A 21 -0.40 9.43 -11.52
CA LYS A 21 0.30 10.62 -12.04
C LYS A 21 0.44 11.76 -11.02
N LEU A 22 0.45 11.42 -9.73
CA LEU A 22 0.60 12.40 -8.65
C LEU A 22 2.09 12.62 -8.35
N THR A 23 2.47 13.86 -8.06
CA THR A 23 3.79 14.16 -7.50
C THR A 23 3.79 13.93 -5.99
N GLN A 24 4.98 13.81 -5.38
CA GLN A 24 5.09 13.74 -3.92
C GLN A 24 4.51 15.01 -3.27
N THR A 25 4.75 16.19 -3.87
CA THR A 25 4.18 17.46 -3.42
C THR A 25 2.67 17.43 -3.44
N LYS A 26 2.07 17.02 -4.57
CA LYS A 26 0.61 16.98 -4.70
C LYS A 26 -0.03 16.01 -3.71
N THR A 27 0.60 14.84 -3.51
CA THR A 27 0.15 13.85 -2.53
C THR A 27 0.19 14.42 -1.12
N ALA A 28 1.26 15.14 -0.77
CA ALA A 28 1.43 15.73 0.55
C ALA A 28 0.41 16.85 0.84
N GLU A 29 0.12 17.68 -0.17
CA GLU A 29 -0.89 18.75 -0.10
C GLU A 29 -2.29 18.21 0.20
N MET A 30 -2.68 17.08 -0.42
CA MET A 30 -4.01 16.48 -0.24
C MET A 30 -4.32 16.09 1.21
N ILE A 31 -3.29 15.84 2.01
CA ILE A 31 -3.39 15.35 3.40
C ILE A 31 -2.70 16.28 4.41
N GLY A 32 -2.29 17.47 3.98
CA GLY A 32 -1.71 18.50 4.85
C GLY A 32 -0.38 18.10 5.52
N ILE A 33 0.49 17.35 4.83
CA ILE A 33 1.83 17.01 5.33
C ILE A 33 2.92 17.65 4.46
N LYS A 34 4.18 17.57 4.91
CA LYS A 34 5.33 18.03 4.13
C LYS A 34 5.63 17.06 2.99
N GLN A 35 6.00 17.56 1.81
CA GLN A 35 6.49 16.72 0.71
C GLN A 35 7.67 15.85 1.12
N THR A 36 8.58 16.37 1.96
CA THR A 36 9.71 15.62 2.49
C THR A 36 9.26 14.37 3.25
N THR A 37 8.11 14.41 3.92
CA THR A 37 7.53 13.25 4.61
C THR A 37 7.10 12.16 3.63
N VAL A 38 6.55 12.52 2.46
CA VAL A 38 6.24 11.54 1.40
C VAL A 38 7.54 10.98 0.81
N SER A 39 8.54 11.82 0.59
CA SER A 39 9.86 11.39 0.10
C SER A 39 10.57 10.45 1.08
N ASP A 40 10.53 10.75 2.37
CA ASP A 40 11.13 9.93 3.43
C ASP A 40 10.43 8.57 3.51
N PHE A 41 9.10 8.54 3.43
CA PHE A 41 8.38 7.26 3.34
C PHE A 41 8.81 6.45 2.11
N GLU A 42 8.93 7.08 0.94
CA GLU A 42 9.27 6.38 -0.31
C GLU A 42 10.71 5.87 -0.40
N ASN A 43 11.64 6.45 0.36
CA ASN A 43 13.07 6.14 0.26
C ASN A 43 13.66 5.53 1.56
N ARG A 44 13.05 5.81 2.72
CA ARG A 44 13.49 5.40 4.07
C ARG A 44 12.29 5.04 4.97
N PRO A 45 11.49 4.02 4.58
CA PRO A 45 10.22 3.72 5.25
C PRO A 45 10.36 3.17 6.69
N GLU A 46 11.56 2.78 7.13
CA GLU A 46 11.80 2.08 8.39
C GLU A 46 11.40 2.90 9.62
N SER A 47 11.48 4.24 9.54
CA SER A 47 11.09 5.16 10.61
C SER A 47 9.73 5.83 10.38
N THR A 48 9.00 5.43 9.33
CA THR A 48 7.71 6.04 9.02
C THR A 48 6.67 5.65 10.08
N LYS A 49 6.06 6.66 10.69
CA LYS A 49 4.93 6.45 11.61
C LYS A 49 3.75 5.86 10.84
N LEU A 50 3.05 4.90 11.46
CA LEU A 50 1.83 4.31 10.88
C LEU A 50 0.78 5.38 10.52
N GLU A 51 0.64 6.43 11.33
CA GLU A 51 -0.26 7.56 11.03
C GLU A 51 0.07 8.19 9.66
N THR A 52 1.36 8.42 9.38
CA THR A 52 1.81 8.96 8.09
C THR A 52 1.51 7.99 6.96
N LEU A 53 1.76 6.70 7.15
CA LEU A 53 1.42 5.67 6.17
C LEU A 53 -0.07 5.74 5.82
N PHE A 54 -0.97 5.72 6.81
CA PHE A 54 -2.41 5.73 6.56
C PHE A 54 -2.89 7.03 5.91
N LYS A 55 -2.29 8.19 6.23
CA LYS A 55 -2.58 9.43 5.50
C LYS A 55 -2.18 9.30 4.03
N ILE A 56 -0.99 8.78 3.73
CA ILE A 56 -0.54 8.58 2.33
C ILE A 56 -1.44 7.59 1.59
N LEU A 57 -1.83 6.48 2.23
CA LEU A 57 -2.78 5.52 1.65
C LEU A 57 -4.11 6.19 1.30
N SER A 58 -4.66 6.99 2.23
CA SER A 58 -5.89 7.75 1.99
C SER A 58 -5.76 8.78 0.86
N ALA A 59 -4.61 9.45 0.73
CA ALA A 59 -4.35 10.38 -0.38
C ALA A 59 -4.35 9.69 -1.75
N LEU A 60 -4.03 8.40 -1.78
CA LEU A 60 -3.89 7.60 -2.98
C LEU A 60 -5.08 6.67 -3.23
N ASP A 61 -6.14 6.80 -2.43
CA ASP A 61 -7.33 5.94 -2.46
C ASP A 61 -6.99 4.45 -2.29
N LEU A 62 -6.10 4.16 -1.33
CA LEU A 62 -5.64 2.82 -1.00
C LEU A 62 -6.08 2.40 0.41
N GLU A 63 -6.29 1.09 0.57
CA GLU A 63 -6.50 0.44 1.86
C GLU A 63 -5.48 -0.69 2.09
N LEU A 64 -5.24 -1.03 3.37
CA LEU A 64 -4.28 -2.05 3.77
C LEU A 64 -5.00 -3.30 4.28
N HIS A 65 -4.77 -4.43 3.61
CA HIS A 65 -5.25 -5.75 4.05
C HIS A 65 -4.11 -6.55 4.67
N VAL A 66 -4.33 -7.07 5.89
CA VAL A 66 -3.40 -8.00 6.54
C VAL A 66 -3.91 -9.43 6.32
N VAL A 67 -3.07 -10.26 5.69
CA VAL A 67 -3.40 -11.64 5.32
C VAL A 67 -2.36 -12.62 5.86
N LYS A 68 -2.71 -13.92 5.94
CA LYS A 68 -1.76 -14.97 6.35
C LYS A 68 -0.60 -15.06 5.34
N LYS A 69 0.63 -15.27 5.86
CA LYS A 69 1.89 -15.26 5.08
C LYS A 69 1.99 -16.39 4.04
N ASP A 70 1.24 -17.48 4.23
CA ASP A 70 1.01 -18.51 3.23
C ASP A 70 -0.41 -19.06 3.37
N THR A 71 -1.24 -18.71 2.40
CA THR A 71 -2.38 -19.51 1.98
C THR A 71 -2.17 -19.63 0.49
N ASN A 72 -1.99 -20.86 -0.02
CA ASN A 72 -2.08 -21.14 -1.44
C ASN A 72 -3.29 -20.38 -1.98
N MET A 73 -3.06 -19.41 -2.88
CA MET A 73 -4.12 -18.62 -3.50
C MET A 73 -5.09 -19.50 -4.31
N ASP A 74 -4.78 -20.80 -4.47
CA ASP A 74 -5.60 -21.80 -5.15
C ASP A 74 -6.83 -22.29 -4.36
N GLU A 75 -6.82 -22.28 -3.02
CA GLU A 75 -7.96 -22.85 -2.25
C GLU A 75 -9.20 -21.93 -2.22
N ARG A 76 -9.02 -20.62 -2.39
CA ARG A 76 -10.17 -19.69 -2.46
C ARG A 76 -10.89 -19.73 -3.82
N ALA A 77 -10.24 -20.22 -4.87
CA ALA A 77 -10.89 -20.49 -6.16
C ALA A 77 -11.57 -21.87 -6.20
N ALA A 78 -11.07 -22.86 -5.44
CA ALA A 78 -11.61 -24.22 -5.39
C ALA A 78 -12.92 -24.35 -4.57
N GLY A 79 -13.23 -23.38 -3.71
CA GLY A 79 -14.43 -23.41 -2.87
C GLY A 79 -15.76 -23.05 -3.56
N TYR A 80 -15.73 -22.54 -4.79
CA TYR A 80 -16.92 -22.05 -5.51
C TYR A 80 -17.51 -23.05 -6.53
N TRP A 81 -16.91 -24.22 -6.75
CA TRP A 81 -17.37 -25.22 -7.72
C TRP A 81 -17.60 -26.61 -7.10
N LYS A 82 -18.33 -26.68 -5.98
CA LYS A 82 -18.78 -27.97 -5.43
C LYS A 82 -20.13 -27.85 -4.72
N LYS A 83 -21.16 -27.38 -5.44
CA LYS A 83 -22.55 -27.53 -5.02
C LYS A 83 -23.48 -27.54 -6.24
N GLU A 84 -23.41 -28.61 -7.03
CA GLU A 84 -24.47 -28.96 -7.98
C GLU A 84 -24.62 -30.48 -8.11
N TRP A 85 -24.77 -31.23 -7.01
CA TRP A 85 -25.60 -32.45 -6.93
C TRP A 85 -25.93 -32.76 -5.47
#